data_AF-A0A4Q9QSQ7-F1
#
_entry.id   AF-A0A4Q9QSQ7-F1
#
_cell.length_a   1.000
_cell.length_b   1.000
_cell.length_c   1.000
_cell.angle_alpha   90.00
_cell.angle_beta   90.00
_cell.angle_gamma   90.00
#
_symmetry.space_group_name_H-M   'P 1'
#
loop_
_entity.id
_entity.type
_entity.pdbx_description
1 polymer ?
#
loop_
_entity_poly.entity_id
_entity_poly.type
_entity_poly.pdbx_seq_one_letter_code
_entity_poly.pdbx_strand_id
1 'polypeptide(L)'
;MVSGASSLSLVRDELFATIEEAESSLEQFIVERNNGSLLQQAVDNLQQVRGTLNLIELTGAELLAQEVLDQATDIPAGVGQERDTQLAALSNALHVLRRYLEGLDTHRQEMPELLLPAINDLRQACGQPPLPESFFFSVRLDQARPRMVPPALDAAAKEVEGRRLRQMYQVGLLGFIREQNPQASLKLMGRAMIRLDGLFANEPRGRLCWLCAAALEAQADGQLLPRKSRKQLFSRMDREMRQMLGNGQYEPPRSLLKELLYLVALAGSQGALASEVRALFGMTPMPFTDHLLEEEYQRLSGPGQAVMRSLSSAIREELASVKDLLDLIERGTLQADGFASLHALLGKLSKTLGMVGLSSAGNSLGAQLPTVAAWSEQSPAQPDELIKLADVVLYVEGMVATLERGERASAPRAEQEVGSFAHHQLLEARIVVIDEARAGLALAKRAITAYLESAGDRMHLANVPFSLQAVRGGLWFLGQERAAALVGACAEYIQTQMLDSEQMPAEQRLETLADALSSLEYYLESGALPAQPSVLDLAADSVRALGLSVAA
;
A
#
# COMPACT_ATOMS: atom_id res chain seq x y z
N MET A 1 -7.30 -28.62 -16.78
CA MET A 1 -8.05 -27.49 -17.34
C MET A 1 -7.09 -26.32 -17.37
N VAL A 2 -6.88 -25.73 -18.54
CA VAL A 2 -6.02 -24.55 -18.73
C VAL A 2 -6.70 -23.43 -17.93
N SER A 3 -6.08 -22.92 -16.86
CA SER A 3 -6.71 -21.86 -16.06
C SER A 3 -6.81 -20.58 -16.89
N GLY A 4 -7.81 -19.74 -16.64
CA GLY A 4 -7.99 -18.48 -17.37
C GLY A 4 -6.73 -17.60 -17.38
N ALA A 5 -5.97 -17.62 -16.27
CA ALA A 5 -4.68 -16.95 -16.15
C ALA A 5 -3.63 -17.41 -17.18
N SER A 6 -3.64 -18.69 -17.61
CA SER A 6 -2.72 -19.18 -18.64
C SER A 6 -3.14 -18.78 -20.06
N SER A 7 -4.45 -18.65 -20.30
CA SER A 7 -5.01 -18.18 -21.58
C SER A 7 -4.90 -16.65 -21.75
N LEU A 8 -4.82 -15.88 -20.65
CA LEU A 8 -4.63 -14.44 -20.68
C LEU A 8 -3.39 -14.01 -21.49
N SER A 9 -2.29 -14.78 -21.40
CA SER A 9 -1.06 -14.49 -22.13
C SER A 9 -1.21 -14.48 -23.66
N LEU A 10 -2.21 -15.17 -24.21
CA LEU A 10 -2.45 -15.28 -25.65
C LEU A 10 -3.23 -14.09 -26.22
N VAL A 11 -4.04 -13.43 -25.39
CA VAL A 11 -4.93 -12.33 -25.77
C VAL A 11 -4.55 -11.01 -25.12
N ARG A 12 -3.41 -10.97 -24.43
CA ARG A 12 -2.96 -9.86 -23.59
C ARG A 12 -2.92 -8.54 -24.37
N ASP A 13 -2.08 -8.46 -25.39
CA ASP A 13 -1.78 -7.19 -26.04
C ASP A 13 -3.04 -6.56 -26.66
N GLU A 14 -3.91 -7.39 -27.24
CA GLU A 14 -5.20 -6.96 -27.78
C GLU A 14 -6.16 -6.52 -26.68
N LEU A 15 -6.32 -7.32 -25.62
CA LEU A 15 -7.21 -7.00 -24.50
C LEU A 15 -6.81 -5.69 -23.80
N PHE A 16 -5.51 -5.50 -23.54
CA PHE A 16 -5.01 -4.29 -22.91
C PHE A 16 -5.18 -3.06 -23.81
N ALA A 17 -4.90 -3.19 -25.12
CA ALA A 17 -5.15 -2.11 -26.07
C ALA A 17 -6.63 -1.71 -26.11
N THR A 18 -7.56 -2.68 -26.16
CA THR A 18 -9.01 -2.39 -26.16
C THR A 18 -9.47 -1.73 -24.86
N ILE A 19 -8.91 -2.13 -23.70
CA ILE A 19 -9.21 -1.48 -22.41
C ILE A 19 -8.71 -0.03 -22.41
N GLU A 20 -7.48 0.23 -22.89
CA GLU A 20 -6.92 1.58 -22.98
C GLU A 20 -7.75 2.49 -23.90
N GLU A 21 -8.21 1.97 -25.04
CA GLU A 21 -9.09 2.71 -25.93
C GLU A 21 -10.44 3.01 -25.27
N ALA A 22 -11.03 2.05 -24.54
CA ALA A 22 -12.27 2.28 -23.79
C ALA A 22 -12.10 3.34 -22.69
N GLU A 23 -10.98 3.30 -21.95
CA GLU A 23 -10.62 4.31 -20.94
C GLU A 23 -10.51 5.69 -21.58
N SER A 24 -9.74 5.80 -22.68
CA SER A 24 -9.53 7.08 -23.37
C SER A 24 -10.83 7.68 -23.92
N SER A 25 -11.68 6.86 -24.57
CA SER A 25 -12.98 7.30 -25.07
C SER A 25 -13.90 7.79 -23.94
N LEU A 26 -13.90 7.10 -22.79
CA LEU A 26 -14.70 7.50 -21.62
C LEU A 26 -14.17 8.81 -21.00
N GLU A 27 -12.85 8.96 -20.86
CA GLU A 27 -12.23 10.20 -20.37
C GLU A 27 -12.55 11.40 -21.27
N GLN A 28 -12.46 11.22 -22.60
CA GLN A 28 -12.84 12.26 -23.55
C GLN A 28 -14.33 12.60 -23.45
N PHE A 29 -15.21 11.61 -23.29
CA PHE A 29 -16.65 11.84 -23.11
C PHE A 29 -16.97 12.64 -21.85
N ILE A 30 -16.22 12.43 -20.75
CA ILE A 30 -16.40 13.20 -19.51
C ILE A 30 -16.18 14.70 -19.75
N VAL A 31 -15.23 15.06 -20.62
CA VAL A 31 -14.93 16.44 -21.05
C VAL A 31 -15.95 16.92 -22.09
N GLU A 32 -16.25 16.10 -23.09
CA GLU A 32 -17.13 16.41 -24.23
C GLU A 32 -18.49 15.69 -24.17
N ARG A 33 -19.28 15.95 -23.13
CA ARG A 33 -20.52 15.20 -22.84
C ARG A 33 -21.59 15.21 -23.94
N ASN A 34 -21.51 16.17 -24.86
CA ASN A 34 -22.44 16.27 -26.00
C ASN A 34 -22.09 15.33 -27.15
N ASN A 35 -20.88 14.77 -27.15
CA ASN A 35 -20.39 13.91 -28.20
C ASN A 35 -20.69 12.44 -27.90
N GLY A 36 -21.91 12.00 -28.22
CA GLY A 36 -22.35 10.62 -27.99
C GLY A 36 -21.56 9.55 -28.75
N SER A 37 -20.75 9.93 -29.76
CA SER A 37 -19.91 8.97 -30.49
C SER A 37 -18.78 8.40 -29.63
N LEU A 38 -18.24 9.20 -28.70
CA LEU A 38 -17.21 8.76 -27.75
C LEU A 38 -17.75 7.70 -26.80
N LEU A 39 -18.98 7.88 -26.31
CA LEU A 39 -19.63 6.89 -25.46
C LEU A 39 -19.94 5.60 -26.22
N GLN A 40 -20.39 5.70 -27.47
CA GLN A 40 -20.63 4.53 -28.30
C GLN A 40 -19.35 3.73 -28.54
N GLN A 41 -18.23 4.41 -28.83
CA GLN A 41 -16.92 3.77 -29.00
C GLN A 41 -16.47 3.06 -27.72
N ALA A 42 -16.65 3.70 -26.55
CA ALA A 42 -16.37 3.06 -25.27
C ALA A 42 -17.23 1.80 -25.05
N VAL A 43 -18.53 1.86 -25.36
CA VAL A 43 -19.45 0.71 -25.26
C VAL A 43 -19.02 -0.44 -26.18
N ASP A 44 -18.67 -0.16 -27.43
CA ASP A 44 -18.23 -1.18 -28.39
C ASP A 44 -16.94 -1.89 -27.90
N ASN A 45 -15.97 -1.12 -27.41
CA ASN A 45 -14.73 -1.63 -26.84
C ASN A 45 -15.00 -2.47 -25.56
N LEU A 46 -15.85 -1.99 -24.65
CA LEU A 46 -16.26 -2.72 -23.45
C LEU A 46 -16.95 -4.05 -23.78
N GLN A 47 -17.76 -4.08 -24.84
CA GLN A 47 -18.40 -5.29 -25.32
C GLN A 47 -17.38 -6.33 -25.81
N GLN A 48 -16.33 -5.89 -26.50
CA GLN A 48 -15.21 -6.74 -26.91
C GLN A 48 -14.41 -7.23 -25.69
N VAL A 49 -14.06 -6.35 -24.75
CA VAL A 49 -13.36 -6.70 -23.50
C VAL A 49 -14.11 -7.80 -22.74
N ARG A 50 -15.41 -7.60 -22.49
CA ARG A 50 -16.26 -8.61 -21.84
C ARG A 50 -16.26 -9.93 -22.62
N GLY A 51 -16.42 -9.87 -23.95
CA GLY A 51 -16.43 -11.05 -24.81
C GLY A 51 -15.14 -11.87 -24.68
N THR A 52 -13.99 -11.19 -24.70
CA THR A 52 -12.67 -11.82 -24.51
C THR A 52 -12.54 -12.44 -23.12
N LEU A 53 -12.93 -11.73 -22.05
CA LEU A 53 -12.87 -12.22 -20.67
C LEU A 53 -13.74 -13.45 -20.44
N ASN A 54 -14.92 -13.50 -21.07
CA ASN A 54 -15.79 -14.68 -21.07
C ASN A 54 -15.12 -15.88 -21.76
N LEU A 55 -14.49 -15.65 -22.92
CA LEU A 55 -13.80 -16.68 -23.70
C LEU A 55 -12.63 -17.33 -22.94
N ILE A 56 -11.93 -16.56 -22.10
CA ILE A 56 -10.84 -17.05 -21.24
C ILE A 56 -11.31 -17.45 -19.83
N GLU A 57 -12.63 -17.51 -19.57
CA GLU A 57 -13.26 -17.96 -18.33
C GLU A 57 -12.85 -17.16 -17.06
N LEU A 58 -12.46 -15.89 -17.20
CA LEU A 58 -12.15 -15.00 -16.05
C LEU A 58 -13.43 -14.40 -15.46
N THR A 59 -14.21 -15.23 -14.75
CA THR A 59 -15.57 -14.90 -14.27
C THR A 59 -15.67 -13.60 -13.45
N GLY A 60 -14.71 -13.30 -12.56
CA GLY A 60 -14.74 -12.07 -11.78
C GLY A 60 -14.53 -10.81 -12.63
N ALA A 61 -13.59 -10.89 -13.58
CA ALA A 61 -13.26 -9.80 -14.51
C ALA A 61 -14.40 -9.59 -15.51
N GLU A 62 -14.99 -10.67 -16.01
CA GLU A 62 -16.15 -10.65 -16.90
C GLU A 62 -17.36 -9.99 -16.23
N LEU A 63 -17.65 -10.30 -14.97
CA LEU A 63 -18.71 -9.64 -14.21
C LEU A 63 -18.49 -8.12 -14.05
N LEU A 64 -17.26 -7.71 -13.74
CA LEU A 64 -16.92 -6.28 -13.65
C LEU A 64 -17.09 -5.59 -15.01
N ALA A 65 -16.57 -6.19 -16.09
CA ALA A 65 -16.73 -5.66 -17.44
C ALA A 65 -18.20 -5.58 -17.87
N GLN A 66 -19.03 -6.56 -17.49
CA GLN A 66 -20.46 -6.56 -17.74
C GLN A 66 -21.18 -5.43 -17.00
N GLU A 67 -20.86 -5.20 -15.72
CA GLU A 67 -21.43 -4.09 -14.95
C GLU A 67 -21.01 -2.72 -15.51
N VAL A 68 -19.76 -2.57 -15.95
CA VAL A 68 -19.30 -1.35 -16.63
C VAL A 68 -20.06 -1.14 -17.94
N LEU A 69 -20.21 -2.20 -18.75
CA LEU A 69 -20.92 -2.14 -20.03
C LEU A 69 -22.39 -1.75 -19.86
N ASP A 70 -23.11 -2.39 -18.94
CA ASP A 70 -24.53 -2.10 -18.68
C ASP A 70 -24.74 -0.65 -18.26
N GLN A 71 -23.84 -0.15 -17.41
CA GLN A 71 -23.91 1.22 -16.92
C GLN A 71 -23.49 2.26 -17.96
N ALA A 72 -22.47 1.97 -18.78
CA ALA A 72 -22.08 2.84 -19.88
C ALA A 72 -23.21 2.95 -20.93
N THR A 73 -23.93 1.85 -21.17
CA THR A 73 -25.05 1.80 -22.13
C THR A 73 -26.28 2.59 -21.64
N ASP A 74 -26.49 2.71 -20.32
CA ASP A 74 -27.61 3.47 -19.73
C ASP A 74 -27.37 4.99 -19.74
N ILE A 75 -26.16 5.47 -19.99
CA ILE A 75 -25.83 6.91 -19.96
C ILE A 75 -26.27 7.59 -21.26
N PRO A 76 -27.20 8.58 -21.23
CA PRO A 76 -27.54 9.32 -22.43
C PRO A 76 -26.46 10.35 -22.81
N ALA A 77 -26.36 10.67 -24.10
CA ALA A 77 -25.55 11.79 -24.57
C ALA A 77 -26.12 13.13 -24.04
N GLY A 78 -25.25 14.05 -23.62
CA GLY A 78 -25.63 15.33 -23.02
C GLY A 78 -25.97 15.25 -21.53
N VAL A 79 -25.52 14.20 -20.83
CA VAL A 79 -25.76 14.01 -19.39
C VAL A 79 -25.22 15.18 -18.55
N GLY A 80 -26.07 15.68 -17.64
CA GLY A 80 -25.70 16.70 -16.67
C GLY A 80 -24.79 16.18 -15.55
N GLN A 81 -24.41 17.06 -14.61
CA GLN A 81 -23.52 16.73 -13.49
C GLN A 81 -24.07 15.68 -12.51
N GLU A 82 -25.38 15.38 -12.59
CA GLU A 82 -26.05 14.39 -11.72
C GLU A 82 -25.48 12.97 -11.84
N ARG A 83 -24.81 12.65 -12.96
CA ARG A 83 -24.20 11.34 -13.22
C ARG A 83 -22.68 11.32 -13.02
N ASP A 84 -22.09 12.39 -12.46
CA ASP A 84 -20.64 12.48 -12.23
C ASP A 84 -20.14 11.34 -11.32
N THR A 85 -20.92 10.98 -10.30
CA THR A 85 -20.64 9.84 -9.42
C THR A 85 -20.61 8.51 -10.18
N GLN A 86 -21.50 8.33 -11.16
CA GLN A 86 -21.56 7.12 -11.98
C GLN A 86 -20.39 7.06 -12.96
N LEU A 87 -20.05 8.18 -13.62
CA LEU A 87 -18.89 8.28 -14.50
C LEU A 87 -17.57 8.02 -13.74
N ALA A 88 -17.43 8.58 -12.52
CA ALA A 88 -16.28 8.31 -11.68
C ALA A 88 -16.18 6.83 -11.26
N ALA A 89 -17.32 6.20 -10.94
CA ALA A 89 -17.35 4.77 -10.64
C ALA A 89 -16.96 3.90 -11.84
N LEU A 90 -17.38 4.27 -13.06
CA LEU A 90 -16.99 3.61 -14.31
C LEU A 90 -15.48 3.70 -14.58
N SER A 91 -14.91 4.90 -14.51
CA SER A 91 -13.46 5.09 -14.70
C SER A 91 -12.66 4.32 -13.65
N ASN A 92 -13.08 4.34 -12.38
CA ASN A 92 -12.43 3.56 -11.33
C ASN A 92 -12.52 2.04 -11.57
N ALA A 93 -13.68 1.56 -12.03
CA ALA A 93 -13.87 0.15 -12.33
C ALA A 93 -13.00 -0.35 -13.49
N LEU A 94 -12.86 0.44 -14.57
CA LEU A 94 -11.96 0.12 -15.68
C LEU A 94 -10.50 0.06 -15.23
N HIS A 95 -10.08 1.05 -14.44
CA HIS A 95 -8.74 1.08 -13.86
C HIS A 95 -8.46 -0.13 -12.96
N VAL A 96 -9.42 -0.51 -12.11
CA VAL A 96 -9.31 -1.72 -11.27
C VAL A 96 -9.27 -2.99 -12.12
N LEU A 97 -10.10 -3.09 -13.16
CA LEU A 97 -10.10 -4.23 -14.09
C LEU A 97 -8.74 -4.40 -14.76
N ARG A 98 -8.19 -3.31 -15.31
CA ARG A 98 -6.87 -3.29 -15.95
C ARG A 98 -5.79 -3.78 -14.99
N ARG A 99 -5.69 -3.17 -13.80
CA ARG A 99 -4.68 -3.55 -12.79
C ARG A 99 -4.82 -4.98 -12.32
N TYR A 100 -6.06 -5.47 -12.17
CA TYR A 100 -6.30 -6.85 -11.80
C TYR A 100 -5.74 -7.80 -12.86
N LEU A 101 -5.94 -7.52 -14.15
CA LEU A 101 -5.39 -8.32 -15.24
C LEU A 101 -3.86 -8.27 -15.28
N GLU A 102 -3.23 -7.12 -14.99
CA GLU A 102 -1.77 -6.99 -14.87
C GLU A 102 -1.21 -7.84 -13.70
N GLY A 103 -1.91 -7.82 -12.56
CA GLY A 103 -1.57 -8.63 -11.39
C GLY A 103 -1.70 -10.14 -11.64
N LEU A 104 -2.76 -10.54 -12.35
CA LEU A 104 -2.96 -11.95 -12.74
C LEU A 104 -1.84 -12.50 -13.61
N ASP A 105 -1.33 -11.71 -14.55
CA ASP A 105 -0.21 -12.12 -15.41
C ASP A 105 1.07 -12.38 -14.60
N THR A 106 1.28 -11.57 -13.55
CA THR A 106 2.48 -11.65 -12.71
C THR A 106 2.40 -12.77 -11.67
N HIS A 107 1.25 -12.98 -11.03
CA HIS A 107 1.12 -13.87 -9.86
C HIS A 107 0.40 -15.19 -10.17
N ARG A 108 -0.27 -15.29 -11.34
CA ARG A 108 -1.01 -16.47 -11.81
C ARG A 108 -2.04 -17.04 -10.84
N GLN A 109 -2.49 -16.24 -9.87
CA GLN A 109 -3.50 -16.64 -8.90
C GLN A 109 -4.76 -15.80 -9.08
N GLU A 110 -5.85 -16.47 -9.47
CA GLU A 110 -7.15 -15.84 -9.67
C GLU A 110 -7.87 -15.63 -8.32
N MET A 111 -8.26 -14.38 -8.04
CA MET A 111 -8.98 -13.98 -6.83
C MET A 111 -10.14 -13.05 -7.19
N PRO A 112 -11.28 -13.59 -7.67
CA PRO A 112 -12.41 -12.78 -8.12
C PRO A 112 -13.01 -11.93 -6.98
N GLU A 113 -12.84 -12.34 -5.73
CA GLU A 113 -13.27 -11.59 -4.53
C GLU A 113 -12.66 -10.19 -4.45
N LEU A 114 -11.47 -9.97 -5.03
CA LEU A 114 -10.83 -8.66 -5.10
C LEU A 114 -11.65 -7.64 -5.90
N LEU A 115 -12.46 -8.10 -6.86
CA LEU A 115 -13.24 -7.22 -7.73
C LEU A 115 -14.59 -6.84 -7.12
N LEU A 116 -15.05 -7.55 -6.08
CA LEU A 116 -16.37 -7.30 -5.46
C LEU A 116 -16.58 -5.86 -4.97
N PRO A 117 -15.61 -5.17 -4.35
CA PRO A 117 -15.85 -3.81 -3.90
C PRO A 117 -16.05 -2.85 -5.08
N ALA A 118 -15.24 -2.94 -6.14
CA ALA A 118 -15.41 -2.14 -7.35
C ALA A 118 -16.76 -2.41 -8.05
N ILE A 119 -17.16 -3.68 -8.16
CA ILE A 119 -18.49 -4.08 -8.65
C ILE A 119 -19.60 -3.46 -7.78
N ASN A 120 -19.44 -3.49 -6.46
CA ASN A 120 -20.44 -2.96 -5.54
C ASN A 120 -20.52 -1.43 -5.54
N ASP A 121 -19.41 -0.74 -5.75
CA ASP A 121 -19.37 0.71 -5.88
C ASP A 121 -20.11 1.15 -7.16
N LEU A 122 -19.87 0.46 -8.28
CA LEU A 122 -20.64 0.61 -9.52
C LEU A 122 -22.14 0.39 -9.29
N ARG A 123 -22.51 -0.75 -8.70
CA ARG A 123 -23.92 -1.10 -8.46
C ARG A 123 -24.61 -0.05 -7.58
N GLN A 124 -23.94 0.42 -6.53
CA GLN A 124 -24.47 1.46 -5.65
C GLN A 124 -24.61 2.82 -6.34
N ALA A 125 -23.68 3.20 -7.22
CA ALA A 125 -23.78 4.43 -8.00
C ALA A 125 -25.04 4.46 -8.89
N CYS A 126 -25.51 3.29 -9.33
CA CYS A 126 -26.75 3.12 -10.10
C CYS A 126 -27.98 2.73 -9.27
N GLY A 127 -27.90 2.80 -7.94
CA GLY A 127 -29.01 2.47 -7.04
C GLY A 127 -29.35 0.97 -6.98
N GLN A 128 -28.48 0.10 -7.51
CA GLN A 128 -28.64 -1.35 -7.42
C GLN A 128 -28.12 -1.87 -6.06
N PRO A 129 -28.70 -2.97 -5.53
CA PRO A 129 -28.21 -3.56 -4.29
C PRO A 129 -26.81 -4.17 -4.49
N PRO A 130 -25.91 -4.03 -3.50
CA PRO A 130 -24.59 -4.65 -3.57
C PRO A 130 -24.69 -6.18 -3.52
N LEU A 131 -23.77 -6.83 -4.21
CA LEU A 131 -23.52 -8.26 -4.12
C LEU A 131 -22.93 -8.62 -2.75
N PRO A 132 -23.35 -9.76 -2.14
CA PRO A 132 -22.81 -10.21 -0.87
C PRO A 132 -21.35 -10.66 -1.00
N GLU A 133 -20.57 -10.62 0.08
CA GLU A 133 -19.18 -11.12 0.07
C GLU A 133 -19.09 -12.60 -0.34
N SER A 134 -20.14 -13.38 -0.08
CA SER A 134 -20.23 -14.80 -0.47
C SER A 134 -20.59 -15.02 -1.94
N PHE A 135 -20.55 -14.00 -2.80
CA PHE A 135 -21.00 -14.11 -4.19
C PHE A 135 -20.26 -15.21 -4.96
N PHE A 136 -18.92 -15.17 -4.99
CA PHE A 136 -18.07 -16.17 -5.63
C PHE A 136 -17.89 -17.46 -4.81
N PHE A 137 -18.30 -17.45 -3.55
CA PHE A 137 -18.24 -18.63 -2.70
C PHE A 137 -19.30 -19.66 -3.11
N SER A 138 -18.94 -20.94 -3.11
CA SER A 138 -19.86 -22.04 -3.41
C SER A 138 -19.75 -23.13 -2.35
N VAL A 139 -20.90 -23.51 -1.76
CA VAL A 139 -20.97 -24.55 -0.72
C VAL A 139 -22.29 -25.32 -0.82
N ARG A 140 -22.25 -26.61 -0.53
CA ARG A 140 -23.47 -27.44 -0.47
C ARG A 140 -24.20 -27.20 0.85
N LEU A 141 -25.51 -26.95 0.79
CA LEU A 141 -26.35 -26.61 1.95
C LEU A 141 -27.24 -27.77 2.43
N ASP A 142 -27.04 -28.96 1.88
CA ASP A 142 -27.79 -30.20 2.17
C ASP A 142 -27.41 -30.85 3.51
N GLN A 143 -26.29 -30.45 4.09
CA GLN A 143 -25.71 -31.12 5.25
C GLN A 143 -26.43 -30.78 6.55
N ALA A 144 -26.96 -31.80 7.20
CA ALA A 144 -27.65 -31.67 8.47
C ALA A 144 -26.68 -31.55 9.63
N ARG A 145 -27.08 -30.78 10.63
CA ARG A 145 -26.36 -30.62 11.89
C ARG A 145 -26.35 -31.94 12.69
N PRO A 146 -25.23 -32.36 13.30
CA PRO A 146 -25.18 -33.54 14.16
C PRO A 146 -26.25 -33.52 15.27
N ARG A 147 -26.85 -34.69 15.55
CA ARG A 147 -27.97 -34.77 16.49
C ARG A 147 -27.53 -34.43 17.91
N MET A 148 -28.41 -33.72 18.62
CA MET A 148 -28.22 -33.35 20.02
C MET A 148 -29.39 -33.83 20.87
N VAL A 149 -29.14 -34.00 22.17
CA VAL A 149 -30.21 -34.29 23.13
C VAL A 149 -31.04 -33.03 23.34
N PRO A 150 -32.35 -33.05 23.03
CA PRO A 150 -33.19 -31.88 23.22
C PRO A 150 -33.44 -31.60 24.70
N PRO A 151 -33.53 -30.33 25.12
CA PRO A 151 -33.85 -29.98 26.50
C PRO A 151 -35.29 -30.37 26.83
N ALA A 152 -35.51 -30.84 28.06
CA ALA A 152 -36.83 -31.14 28.61
C ALA A 152 -37.54 -29.84 29.05
N LEU A 153 -37.84 -28.97 28.08
CA LEU A 153 -38.59 -27.73 28.26
C LEU A 153 -39.89 -27.78 27.45
N ASP A 154 -40.97 -27.28 28.04
CA ASP A 154 -42.24 -27.09 27.33
C ASP A 154 -42.14 -25.92 26.33
N ALA A 155 -43.15 -25.80 25.45
CA ALA A 155 -43.14 -24.79 24.41
C ALA A 155 -43.14 -23.35 24.96
N ALA A 156 -43.84 -23.12 26.08
CA ALA A 156 -43.94 -21.81 26.71
C ALA A 156 -42.60 -21.36 27.32
N ALA A 157 -41.92 -22.25 28.05
CA ALA A 157 -40.60 -21.98 28.61
C ALA A 157 -39.55 -21.78 27.50
N LYS A 158 -39.64 -22.54 26.39
CA LYS A 158 -38.78 -22.31 25.21
C LYS A 158 -38.96 -20.92 24.63
N GLU A 159 -40.18 -20.42 24.54
CA GLU A 159 -40.44 -19.09 24.01
C GLU A 159 -39.87 -17.98 24.91
N VAL A 160 -40.09 -18.09 26.23
CA VAL A 160 -39.56 -17.13 27.22
C VAL A 160 -38.03 -17.09 27.20
N GLU A 161 -37.38 -18.25 27.24
CA GLU A 161 -35.92 -18.32 27.22
C GLU A 161 -35.36 -17.86 25.86
N GLY A 162 -36.03 -18.19 24.75
CA GLY A 162 -35.66 -17.71 23.42
C GLY A 162 -35.68 -16.18 23.30
N ARG A 163 -36.70 -15.52 23.88
CA ARG A 163 -36.78 -14.04 23.94
C ARG A 163 -35.63 -13.45 24.77
N ARG A 164 -35.29 -14.07 25.90
CA ARG A 164 -34.16 -13.63 26.75
C ARG A 164 -32.83 -13.76 26.03
N LEU A 165 -32.60 -14.88 25.34
CA LEU A 165 -31.38 -15.11 24.55
C LEU A 165 -31.28 -14.14 23.38
N ARG A 166 -32.40 -13.78 22.74
CA ARG A 166 -32.44 -12.72 21.73
C ARG A 166 -32.04 -11.36 22.29
N GLN A 167 -32.53 -10.98 23.47
CA GLN A 167 -32.09 -9.74 24.12
C GLN A 167 -30.57 -9.74 24.38
N MET A 168 -30.02 -10.87 24.85
CA MET A 168 -28.57 -11.02 25.04
C MET A 168 -27.79 -10.85 23.72
N TYR A 169 -28.28 -11.42 22.63
CA TYR A 169 -27.72 -11.22 21.29
C TYR A 169 -27.75 -9.75 20.87
N GLN A 170 -28.87 -9.05 21.08
CA GLN A 170 -29.03 -7.64 20.72
C GLN A 170 -28.06 -6.71 21.46
N VAL A 171 -27.82 -6.96 22.75
CA VAL A 171 -26.81 -6.22 23.54
C VAL A 171 -25.42 -6.39 22.93
N GLY A 172 -25.04 -7.62 22.57
CA GLY A 172 -23.77 -7.90 21.90
C GLY A 172 -23.69 -7.24 20.52
N LEU A 173 -24.73 -7.36 19.71
CA LEU A 173 -24.82 -6.77 18.38
C LEU A 173 -24.63 -5.25 18.40
N LEU A 174 -25.27 -4.55 19.34
CA LEU A 174 -25.11 -3.10 19.49
C LEU A 174 -23.65 -2.73 19.80
N GLY A 175 -22.97 -3.48 20.68
CA GLY A 175 -21.55 -3.26 20.97
C GLY A 175 -20.66 -3.51 19.75
N PHE A 176 -20.96 -4.53 18.94
CA PHE A 176 -20.22 -4.81 17.69
C PHE A 176 -20.44 -3.72 16.63
N ILE A 177 -21.68 -3.27 16.42
CA ILE A 177 -22.00 -2.20 15.45
C ILE A 177 -21.29 -0.90 15.82
N ARG A 178 -21.29 -0.55 17.11
CA ARG A 178 -20.64 0.64 17.67
C ARG A 178 -19.13 0.48 17.87
N GLU A 179 -18.58 -0.69 17.57
CA GLU A 179 -17.15 -1.02 17.74
C GLU A 179 -16.65 -0.83 19.19
N GLN A 180 -17.54 -1.03 20.17
CA GLN A 180 -17.22 -0.96 21.60
C GLN A 180 -16.91 -2.37 22.11
N ASN A 181 -15.63 -2.65 22.38
CA ASN A 181 -15.16 -3.98 22.82
C ASN A 181 -15.66 -5.13 21.91
N PRO A 182 -15.36 -5.10 20.59
CA PRO A 182 -15.96 -6.00 19.61
C PRO A 182 -15.77 -7.49 19.95
N GLN A 183 -14.62 -7.86 20.53
CA GLN A 183 -14.33 -9.22 20.97
C GLN A 183 -15.29 -9.72 22.07
N ALA A 184 -15.58 -8.88 23.07
CA ALA A 184 -16.52 -9.23 24.13
C ALA A 184 -17.96 -9.33 23.59
N SER A 185 -18.33 -8.41 22.69
CA SER A 185 -19.61 -8.39 21.99
C SER A 185 -19.85 -9.65 21.16
N LEU A 186 -18.88 -10.06 20.34
CA LEU A 186 -18.97 -11.28 19.53
C LEU A 186 -19.10 -12.53 20.41
N LYS A 187 -18.32 -12.62 21.50
CA LYS A 187 -18.44 -13.71 22.49
C LYS A 187 -19.79 -13.73 23.21
N LEU A 188 -20.43 -12.58 23.42
CA LEU A 188 -21.77 -12.51 24.01
C LEU A 188 -22.83 -13.00 23.03
N MET A 189 -22.75 -12.56 21.76
CA MET A 189 -23.61 -13.03 20.68
C MET A 189 -23.46 -14.54 20.45
N GLY A 190 -22.23 -15.04 20.41
CA GLY A 190 -21.93 -16.47 20.22
C GLY A 190 -22.52 -17.33 21.35
N ARG A 191 -22.39 -16.88 22.61
CA ARG A 191 -23.03 -17.55 23.75
C ARG A 191 -24.56 -17.60 23.65
N ALA A 192 -25.18 -16.55 23.10
CA ALA A 192 -26.63 -16.56 22.85
C ALA A 192 -27.01 -17.59 21.79
N MET A 193 -26.25 -17.62 20.69
CA MET A 193 -26.46 -18.56 19.59
C MET A 193 -26.29 -20.01 20.02
N ILE A 194 -25.25 -20.35 20.79
CA ILE A 194 -25.01 -21.72 21.31
C ILE A 194 -26.17 -22.19 22.21
N ARG A 195 -26.74 -21.29 23.02
CA ARG A 195 -27.90 -21.63 23.87
C ARG A 195 -29.17 -21.80 23.06
N LEU A 196 -29.41 -20.96 22.05
CA LEU A 196 -30.58 -21.06 21.16
C LEU A 196 -30.52 -22.31 20.29
N ASP A 197 -29.33 -22.65 19.85
CA ASP A 197 -29.02 -23.91 19.21
C ASP A 197 -29.52 -25.08 20.08
N GLY A 198 -29.05 -25.20 21.32
CA GLY A 198 -29.50 -26.27 22.23
C GLY A 198 -31.00 -26.24 22.50
N LEU A 199 -31.59 -25.05 22.59
CA LEU A 199 -33.03 -24.85 22.79
C LEU A 199 -33.88 -25.46 21.67
N PHE A 200 -33.38 -25.40 20.44
CA PHE A 200 -34.03 -25.90 19.22
C PHE A 200 -33.29 -27.09 18.60
N ALA A 201 -32.72 -27.95 19.46
CA ALA A 201 -31.96 -29.12 19.05
C ALA A 201 -32.72 -29.97 18.01
N ASN A 202 -32.02 -30.36 16.94
CA ASN A 202 -32.52 -31.15 15.80
C ASN A 202 -33.59 -30.46 14.93
N GLU A 203 -33.82 -29.16 15.09
CA GLU A 203 -34.74 -28.38 14.26
C GLU A 203 -33.97 -27.47 13.26
N PRO A 204 -34.57 -27.09 12.12
CA PRO A 204 -33.93 -26.19 11.13
C PRO A 204 -33.48 -24.85 11.72
N ARG A 205 -34.26 -24.29 12.65
CA ARG A 205 -33.90 -23.06 13.39
C ARG A 205 -32.70 -23.25 14.33
N GLY A 206 -32.53 -24.44 14.91
CA GLY A 206 -31.34 -24.79 15.70
C GLY A 206 -30.08 -24.88 14.84
N ARG A 207 -30.19 -25.45 13.63
CA ARG A 207 -29.11 -25.47 12.63
C ARG A 207 -28.64 -24.05 12.27
N LEU A 208 -29.58 -23.12 12.04
CA LEU A 208 -29.23 -21.73 11.77
C LEU A 208 -28.45 -21.10 12.95
N CYS A 209 -28.89 -21.33 14.19
CA CYS A 209 -28.20 -20.81 15.38
C CYS A 209 -26.77 -21.35 15.50
N TRP A 210 -26.55 -22.63 15.22
CA TRP A 210 -25.22 -23.24 15.25
C TRP A 210 -24.29 -22.68 14.17
N LEU A 211 -24.78 -22.53 12.94
CA LEU A 211 -24.00 -21.89 11.88
C LEU A 211 -23.67 -20.44 12.20
N CYS A 212 -24.60 -19.70 12.81
CA CYS A 212 -24.33 -18.34 13.27
C CYS A 212 -23.32 -18.31 14.44
N ALA A 213 -23.39 -19.26 15.38
CA ALA A 213 -22.40 -19.38 16.45
C ALA A 213 -20.99 -19.63 15.89
N ALA A 214 -20.86 -20.53 14.92
CA ALA A 214 -19.59 -20.80 14.25
C ALA A 214 -19.08 -19.58 13.46
N ALA A 215 -19.96 -18.84 12.77
CA ALA A 215 -19.58 -17.61 12.08
C ALA A 215 -19.13 -16.50 13.05
N LEU A 216 -19.74 -16.39 14.23
CA LEU A 216 -19.34 -15.45 15.28
C LEU A 216 -18.02 -15.85 15.94
N GLU A 217 -17.78 -17.15 16.15
CA GLU A 217 -16.49 -17.68 16.59
C GLU A 217 -15.41 -17.36 15.56
N ALA A 218 -15.68 -17.64 14.28
CA ALA A 218 -14.79 -17.33 13.17
C ALA A 218 -14.47 -15.83 13.05
N GLN A 219 -15.48 -14.96 13.19
CA GLN A 219 -15.29 -13.50 13.20
C GLN A 219 -14.40 -13.04 14.35
N ALA A 220 -14.55 -13.63 15.53
CA ALA A 220 -13.80 -13.25 16.72
C ALA A 220 -12.36 -13.77 16.70
N ASP A 221 -12.19 -15.08 16.42
CA ASP A 221 -10.91 -15.78 16.44
C ASP A 221 -10.04 -15.41 15.23
N GLY A 222 -10.64 -15.36 14.04
CA GLY A 222 -9.95 -14.95 12.81
C GLY A 222 -9.74 -13.44 12.68
N GLN A 223 -10.12 -12.64 13.69
CA GLN A 223 -10.00 -11.17 13.72
C GLN A 223 -10.44 -10.51 12.40
N LEU A 224 -11.53 -11.01 11.85
CA LEU A 224 -12.11 -10.52 10.62
C LEU A 224 -12.49 -9.04 10.75
N LEU A 225 -12.23 -8.26 9.70
CA LEU A 225 -12.53 -6.83 9.65
C LEU A 225 -14.05 -6.60 9.86
N PRO A 226 -14.48 -5.63 10.68
CA PRO A 226 -15.89 -5.38 10.97
C PRO A 226 -16.58 -4.59 9.83
N ARG A 227 -16.58 -5.15 8.61
CA ARG A 227 -17.18 -4.54 7.41
C ARG A 227 -18.68 -4.26 7.59
N LYS A 228 -19.19 -3.25 6.88
CA LYS A 228 -20.62 -2.85 6.89
C LYS A 228 -21.55 -4.02 6.55
N SER A 229 -21.19 -4.81 5.53
CA SER A 229 -21.86 -6.05 5.12
C SER A 229 -21.99 -7.06 6.26
N ARG A 230 -20.93 -7.29 7.04
CA ARG A 230 -20.94 -8.23 8.19
C ARG A 230 -21.79 -7.72 9.35
N LYS A 231 -21.72 -6.42 9.64
CA LYS A 231 -22.64 -5.78 10.61
C LYS A 231 -24.09 -5.93 10.17
N GLN A 232 -24.38 -5.76 8.87
CA GLN A 232 -25.70 -5.97 8.29
C GLN A 232 -26.14 -7.44 8.33
N LEU A 233 -25.24 -8.40 8.08
CA LEU A 233 -25.51 -9.83 8.19
C LEU A 233 -25.92 -10.23 9.61
N PHE A 234 -25.17 -9.81 10.62
CA PHE A 234 -25.53 -10.09 12.01
C PHE A 234 -26.78 -9.34 12.48
N SER A 235 -27.08 -8.18 11.89
CA SER A 235 -28.35 -7.47 12.11
C SER A 235 -29.53 -8.18 11.44
N ARG A 236 -29.34 -8.75 10.24
CA ARG A 236 -30.32 -9.59 9.55
C ARG A 236 -30.60 -10.85 10.37
N MET A 237 -29.58 -11.45 10.99
CA MET A 237 -29.77 -12.57 11.91
C MET A 237 -30.71 -12.22 13.08
N ASP A 238 -30.62 -11.03 13.70
CA ASP A 238 -31.60 -10.62 14.75
C ASP A 238 -33.05 -10.56 14.23
N ARG A 239 -33.23 -10.21 12.95
CA ARG A 239 -34.55 -10.20 12.31
C ARG A 239 -35.06 -11.62 12.11
N GLU A 240 -34.20 -12.53 11.65
CA GLU A 240 -34.55 -13.96 11.54
C GLU A 240 -34.84 -14.60 12.90
N MET A 241 -34.10 -14.21 13.94
CA MET A 241 -34.37 -14.65 15.32
C MET A 241 -35.79 -14.27 15.76
N ARG A 242 -36.24 -13.06 15.42
CA ARG A 242 -37.61 -12.65 15.72
C ARG A 242 -38.64 -13.56 15.05
N GLN A 243 -38.41 -13.91 13.79
CA GLN A 243 -39.32 -14.76 13.02
C GLN A 243 -39.32 -16.21 13.53
N MET A 244 -38.15 -16.81 13.76
CA MET A 244 -38.03 -18.20 14.22
C MET A 244 -38.58 -18.44 15.64
N LEU A 245 -38.59 -17.41 16.48
CA LEU A 245 -39.18 -17.47 17.82
C LEU A 245 -40.71 -17.45 17.77
N GLY A 246 -41.29 -16.76 16.79
CA GLY A 246 -42.75 -16.68 16.59
C GLY A 246 -43.32 -17.80 15.72
N ASN A 247 -42.49 -18.50 14.93
CA ASN A 247 -42.91 -19.54 14.01
C ASN A 247 -42.10 -20.84 14.21
N GLY A 248 -42.76 -21.89 14.70
CA GLY A 248 -42.14 -23.22 14.92
C GLY A 248 -41.76 -23.97 13.63
N GLN A 249 -42.32 -23.59 12.47
CA GLN A 249 -41.98 -24.16 11.16
C GLN A 249 -41.03 -23.27 10.35
N TYR A 250 -40.31 -22.35 11.01
CA TYR A 250 -39.41 -21.44 10.34
C TYR A 250 -38.27 -22.19 9.62
N GLU A 251 -38.11 -21.91 8.32
CA GLU A 251 -37.03 -22.41 7.50
C GLU A 251 -36.06 -21.27 7.16
N PRO A 252 -34.76 -21.41 7.46
CA PRO A 252 -33.79 -20.35 7.25
C PRO A 252 -33.52 -20.10 5.75
N PRO A 253 -33.46 -18.83 5.30
CA PRO A 253 -33.09 -18.50 3.93
C PRO A 253 -31.71 -19.07 3.54
N ARG A 254 -31.64 -19.72 2.37
CA ARG A 254 -30.39 -20.32 1.87
C ARG A 254 -29.25 -19.30 1.71
N SER A 255 -29.58 -18.05 1.34
CA SER A 255 -28.59 -16.97 1.23
C SER A 255 -27.94 -16.65 2.57
N LEU A 256 -28.71 -16.61 3.65
CA LEU A 256 -28.18 -16.38 5.00
C LEU A 256 -27.23 -17.50 5.42
N LEU A 257 -27.60 -18.76 5.17
CA LEU A 257 -26.73 -19.90 5.48
C LEU A 257 -25.41 -19.83 4.70
N LYS A 258 -25.48 -19.50 3.41
CA LYS A 258 -24.31 -19.32 2.55
C LYS A 258 -23.39 -18.21 3.06
N GLU A 259 -23.94 -17.05 3.44
CA GLU A 259 -23.18 -15.91 3.97
C GLU A 259 -22.50 -16.23 5.32
N LEU A 260 -23.18 -16.95 6.21
CA LEU A 260 -22.60 -17.39 7.49
C LEU A 260 -21.45 -18.40 7.27
N LEU A 261 -21.66 -19.37 6.38
CA LEU A 261 -20.63 -20.37 6.03
C LEU A 261 -19.42 -19.71 5.35
N TYR A 262 -19.63 -18.68 4.55
CA TYR A 262 -18.53 -17.91 3.95
C TYR A 262 -17.62 -17.29 5.02
N LEU A 263 -18.15 -16.69 6.09
CA LEU A 263 -17.31 -16.16 7.18
C LEU A 263 -16.50 -17.25 7.88
N VAL A 264 -17.09 -18.44 8.05
CA VAL A 264 -16.40 -19.60 8.62
C VAL A 264 -15.26 -20.09 7.73
N ALA A 265 -15.45 -20.08 6.41
CA ALA A 265 -14.43 -20.44 5.43
C ALA A 265 -13.32 -19.40 5.35
N LEU A 266 -13.66 -18.10 5.34
CA LEU A 266 -12.73 -16.99 5.19
C LEU A 266 -11.79 -16.83 6.39
N ALA A 267 -12.28 -17.04 7.62
CA ALA A 267 -11.51 -16.76 8.84
C ALA A 267 -10.32 -17.71 9.07
N GLY A 268 -10.33 -18.92 8.53
CA GLY A 268 -9.34 -19.95 8.86
C GLY A 268 -9.24 -20.28 10.38
N SER A 269 -10.25 -19.91 11.17
CA SER A 269 -10.27 -19.97 12.64
C SER A 269 -9.99 -21.38 13.18
N GLN A 270 -9.25 -21.50 14.28
CA GLN A 270 -9.00 -22.80 14.95
C GLN A 270 -10.05 -23.11 16.04
N GLY A 271 -11.14 -22.34 16.09
CA GLY A 271 -12.25 -22.53 17.01
C GLY A 271 -12.92 -23.89 16.83
N ALA A 272 -13.47 -24.43 17.92
CA ALA A 272 -14.05 -25.77 17.94
C ALA A 272 -15.30 -25.86 17.05
N LEU A 273 -16.19 -24.85 17.09
CA LEU A 273 -17.41 -24.82 16.29
C LEU A 273 -17.10 -24.54 14.82
N ALA A 274 -16.21 -23.59 14.54
CA ALA A 274 -15.78 -23.29 13.18
C ALA A 274 -15.12 -24.50 12.51
N SER A 275 -14.29 -25.24 13.25
CA SER A 275 -13.64 -26.47 12.77
C SER A 275 -14.65 -27.59 12.52
N GLU A 276 -15.60 -27.79 13.42
CA GLU A 276 -16.69 -28.77 13.25
C GLU A 276 -17.51 -28.45 11.98
N VAL A 277 -17.90 -27.19 11.80
CA VAL A 277 -18.66 -26.74 10.63
C VAL A 277 -17.86 -26.91 9.34
N ARG A 278 -16.57 -26.52 9.30
CA ARG A 278 -15.74 -26.74 8.10
C ARG A 278 -15.59 -28.23 7.76
N ALA A 279 -15.33 -29.06 8.77
CA ALA A 279 -15.15 -30.49 8.59
C ALA A 279 -16.44 -31.15 8.09
N LEU A 280 -17.59 -30.81 8.67
CA LEU A 280 -18.88 -31.29 8.19
C LEU A 280 -19.07 -30.86 6.74
N PHE A 281 -19.04 -29.56 6.47
CA PHE A 281 -19.36 -29.01 5.15
C PHE A 281 -18.34 -29.33 4.05
N GLY A 282 -17.19 -29.94 4.39
CA GLY A 282 -16.13 -30.27 3.46
C GLY A 282 -15.45 -29.03 2.88
N MET A 283 -15.35 -27.96 3.67
CA MET A 283 -14.79 -26.68 3.22
C MET A 283 -13.26 -26.75 3.21
N THR A 284 -12.66 -26.53 2.05
CA THR A 284 -11.21 -26.34 1.91
C THR A 284 -10.79 -24.96 2.42
N PRO A 285 -9.57 -24.82 2.99
CA PRO A 285 -9.02 -23.51 3.30
C PRO A 285 -9.00 -22.62 2.07
N MET A 286 -9.44 -21.38 2.22
CA MET A 286 -9.36 -20.39 1.14
C MET A 286 -7.89 -20.04 0.89
N PRO A 287 -7.50 -19.70 -0.35
CA PRO A 287 -6.12 -19.35 -0.67
C PRO A 287 -5.75 -17.91 -0.27
N PHE A 288 -6.67 -17.20 0.40
CA PHE A 288 -6.53 -15.83 0.83
C PHE A 288 -7.18 -15.62 2.21
N THR A 289 -6.81 -14.52 2.86
CA THR A 289 -7.41 -14.04 4.12
C THR A 289 -8.13 -12.73 3.89
N ASP A 290 -8.99 -12.35 4.83
CA ASP A 290 -9.71 -11.07 4.79
C ASP A 290 -8.77 -9.85 4.76
N HIS A 291 -7.64 -9.91 5.47
CA HIS A 291 -6.66 -8.82 5.47
C HIS A 291 -5.88 -8.78 4.16
N LEU A 292 -5.49 -9.94 3.60
CA LEU A 292 -4.85 -10.00 2.28
C LEU A 292 -5.76 -9.42 1.19
N LEU A 293 -7.06 -9.74 1.21
CA LEU A 293 -8.01 -9.18 0.25
C LEU A 293 -8.11 -7.65 0.38
N GLU A 294 -8.09 -7.10 1.59
CA GLU A 294 -8.08 -5.65 1.81
C GLU A 294 -6.78 -5.03 1.27
N GLU A 295 -5.62 -5.61 1.61
CA GLU A 295 -4.32 -5.11 1.16
C GLU A 295 -4.19 -5.11 -0.36
N GLU A 296 -4.54 -6.21 -1.02
CA GLU A 296 -4.49 -6.33 -2.48
C GLU A 296 -5.51 -5.41 -3.15
N TYR A 297 -6.73 -5.26 -2.59
CA TYR A 297 -7.69 -4.31 -3.13
C TYR A 297 -7.19 -2.86 -3.03
N GLN A 298 -6.55 -2.47 -1.93
CA GLN A 298 -5.95 -1.13 -1.79
C GLN A 298 -4.85 -0.88 -2.83
N ARG A 299 -4.08 -1.92 -3.20
CA ARG A 299 -3.11 -1.84 -4.31
C ARG A 299 -3.78 -1.64 -5.66
N LEU A 300 -4.92 -2.30 -5.90
CA LEU A 300 -5.70 -2.16 -7.13
C LEU A 300 -6.38 -0.78 -7.23
N SER A 301 -7.07 -0.34 -6.18
CA SER A 301 -7.87 0.90 -6.17
C SER A 301 -7.07 2.17 -5.86
N GLY A 302 -5.79 2.05 -5.50
CA GLY A 302 -4.93 3.23 -5.37
C GLY A 302 -4.89 4.01 -6.70
N PRO A 303 -4.92 5.36 -6.67
CA PRO A 303 -4.76 6.19 -7.87
C PRO A 303 -3.57 5.69 -8.71
N GLY A 304 -3.69 5.78 -10.05
CA GLY A 304 -2.63 5.45 -11.00
C GLY A 304 -1.23 5.73 -10.44
N GLN A 305 -0.28 4.78 -10.44
CA GLN A 305 1.11 5.11 -10.07
C GLN A 305 1.60 6.29 -10.92
N ALA A 306 1.15 6.38 -12.17
CA ALA A 306 1.37 7.53 -13.06
C ALA A 306 0.75 8.83 -12.54
N VAL A 307 -0.50 8.81 -12.06
CA VAL A 307 -1.19 9.99 -11.50
C VAL A 307 -0.53 10.44 -10.21
N MET A 308 -0.17 9.51 -9.32
CA MET A 308 0.53 9.83 -8.06
C MET A 308 1.93 10.36 -8.31
N ARG A 309 2.66 9.82 -9.30
CA ARG A 309 3.96 10.37 -9.72
C ARG A 309 3.82 11.77 -10.31
N SER A 310 2.85 11.98 -11.20
CA SER A 310 2.63 13.31 -11.79
C SER A 310 2.24 14.34 -10.75
N LEU A 311 1.35 13.97 -9.83
CA LEU A 311 0.89 14.83 -8.74
C LEU A 311 2.01 15.13 -7.74
N SER A 312 2.78 14.12 -7.36
CA SER A 312 3.93 14.29 -6.47
C SER A 312 5.02 15.15 -7.12
N SER A 313 5.31 14.93 -8.41
CA SER A 313 6.24 15.77 -9.18
C SER A 313 5.81 17.24 -9.18
N ALA A 314 4.51 17.51 -9.41
CA ALA A 314 3.98 18.88 -9.38
C ALA A 314 4.09 19.51 -7.98
N ILE A 315 3.83 18.74 -6.91
CA ILE A 315 3.97 19.22 -5.54
C ILE A 315 5.44 19.48 -5.19
N ARG A 316 6.38 18.64 -5.65
CA ARG A 316 7.82 18.83 -5.45
C ARG A 316 8.33 20.10 -6.14
N GLU A 317 7.87 20.41 -7.34
CA GLU A 317 8.25 21.63 -8.07
C GLU A 317 7.79 22.90 -7.34
N GLU A 318 6.58 22.87 -6.79
CA GLU A 318 6.04 23.95 -5.95
C GLU A 318 6.82 24.05 -4.62
N LEU A 319 7.21 22.92 -3.99
CA LEU A 319 8.05 22.91 -2.79
C LEU A 319 9.47 23.42 -3.06
N ALA A 320 10.06 23.11 -4.22
CA ALA A 320 11.35 23.64 -4.64
C ALA A 320 11.28 25.17 -4.76
N SER A 321 10.21 25.69 -5.35
CA SER A 321 9.97 27.15 -5.44
C SER A 321 9.88 27.81 -4.05
N VAL A 322 9.26 27.13 -3.07
CA VAL A 322 9.21 27.60 -1.67
C VAL A 322 10.61 27.63 -1.05
N LYS A 323 11.43 26.60 -1.25
CA LYS A 323 12.81 26.54 -0.74
C LYS A 323 13.69 27.64 -1.33
N ASP A 324 13.57 27.90 -2.63
CA ASP A 324 14.31 28.97 -3.30
C ASP A 324 13.97 30.35 -2.69
N LEU A 325 12.68 30.59 -2.41
CA LEU A 325 12.25 31.81 -1.72
C LEU A 325 12.80 31.90 -0.28
N LEU A 326 12.91 30.78 0.44
CA LEU A 326 13.50 30.75 1.78
C LEU A 326 15.00 31.04 1.76
N ASP A 327 15.75 30.49 0.80
CA ASP A 327 17.18 30.79 0.60
C ASP A 327 17.40 32.28 0.27
N LEU A 328 16.51 32.88 -0.54
CA LEU A 328 16.56 34.33 -0.83
C LEU A 328 16.29 35.20 0.42
N ILE A 329 15.41 34.74 1.33
CA ILE A 329 15.15 35.42 2.61
C ILE A 329 16.38 35.32 3.51
N GLU A 330 16.99 34.13 3.62
CA GLU A 330 18.21 33.92 4.41
C GLU A 330 19.36 34.81 3.93
N ARG A 331 19.48 34.98 2.61
CA ARG A 331 20.49 35.87 1.99
C ARG A 331 20.13 37.35 2.06
N GLY A 332 18.93 37.70 2.52
CA GLY A 332 18.44 39.09 2.59
C GLY A 332 18.24 39.74 1.22
N THR A 333 17.96 38.95 0.18
CA THR A 333 17.85 39.43 -1.22
C THR A 333 16.42 39.37 -1.76
N LEU A 334 15.46 38.90 -0.96
CA LEU A 334 14.07 38.81 -1.37
C LEU A 334 13.40 40.19 -1.44
N GLN A 335 12.72 40.47 -2.55
CA GLN A 335 11.94 41.70 -2.77
C GLN A 335 10.58 41.63 -2.06
N ALA A 336 9.97 42.79 -1.76
CA ALA A 336 8.65 42.90 -1.13
C ALA A 336 7.56 41.97 -1.71
N ASP A 337 7.48 41.82 -3.04
CA ASP A 337 6.49 40.95 -3.71
C ASP A 337 6.72 39.45 -3.43
N GLY A 338 7.95 39.07 -3.10
CA GLY A 338 8.34 37.69 -2.81
C GLY A 338 7.69 37.14 -1.54
N PHE A 339 7.45 37.98 -0.53
CA PHE A 339 6.79 37.56 0.72
C PHE A 339 5.31 37.19 0.48
N ALA A 340 4.62 37.98 -0.35
CA ALA A 340 3.23 37.69 -0.74
C ALA A 340 3.15 36.41 -1.59
N SER A 341 4.12 36.20 -2.49
CA SER A 341 4.24 34.98 -3.30
C SER A 341 4.44 33.74 -2.43
N LEU A 342 5.37 33.79 -1.45
CA LEU A 342 5.62 32.70 -0.52
C LEU A 342 4.35 32.33 0.27
N HIS A 343 3.65 33.32 0.81
CA HIS A 343 2.41 33.09 1.54
C HIS A 343 1.32 32.44 0.66
N ALA A 344 1.18 32.89 -0.60
CA ALA A 344 0.23 32.32 -1.54
C ALA A 344 0.56 30.86 -1.91
N LEU A 345 1.84 30.56 -2.17
CA LEU A 345 2.35 29.22 -2.48
C LEU A 345 2.11 28.25 -1.32
N LEU A 346 2.46 28.63 -0.09
CA LEU A 346 2.22 27.81 1.11
C LEU A 346 0.72 27.54 1.31
N GLY A 347 -0.14 28.53 1.05
CA GLY A 347 -1.59 28.37 1.16
C GLY A 347 -2.18 27.44 0.11
N LYS A 348 -1.66 27.50 -1.13
CA LYS A 348 -2.04 26.59 -2.22
C LYS A 348 -1.58 25.15 -1.91
N LEU A 349 -0.34 24.98 -1.47
CA LEU A 349 0.24 23.68 -1.09
C LEU A 349 -0.52 23.04 0.08
N SER A 350 -0.81 23.79 1.14
CA SER A 350 -1.59 23.32 2.30
C SER A 350 -2.95 22.75 1.88
N LYS A 351 -3.69 23.46 1.01
CA LYS A 351 -4.97 23.00 0.47
C LYS A 351 -4.83 21.76 -0.43
N THR A 352 -3.81 21.75 -1.28
CA THR A 352 -3.54 20.64 -2.21
C THR A 352 -3.22 19.36 -1.44
N LEU A 353 -2.35 19.45 -0.43
CA LEU A 353 -2.00 18.31 0.44
C LEU A 353 -3.22 17.78 1.21
N GLY A 354 -4.09 18.68 1.70
CA GLY A 354 -5.37 18.29 2.29
C GLY A 354 -6.28 17.54 1.31
N MET A 355 -6.35 17.97 0.05
CA MET A 355 -7.14 17.32 -1.01
C MET A 355 -6.61 15.93 -1.39
N VAL A 356 -5.28 15.74 -1.34
CA VAL A 356 -4.60 14.48 -1.70
C VAL A 356 -4.59 13.47 -0.54
N GLY A 357 -5.07 13.87 0.64
CA GLY A 357 -5.20 13.03 1.83
C GLY A 357 -4.01 13.11 2.79
N LEU A 358 -3.05 14.02 2.56
CA LEU A 358 -1.97 14.35 3.49
C LEU A 358 -2.39 15.46 4.45
N SER A 359 -3.42 15.19 5.25
CA SER A 359 -4.02 16.19 6.15
C SER A 359 -3.05 16.69 7.22
N SER A 360 -2.15 15.84 7.73
CA SER A 360 -1.12 16.23 8.70
C SER A 360 -0.13 17.23 8.09
N ALA A 361 0.44 16.92 6.93
CA ALA A 361 1.34 17.82 6.19
C ALA A 361 0.65 19.15 5.82
N GLY A 362 -0.59 19.08 5.33
CA GLY A 362 -1.38 20.27 5.00
C GLY A 362 -1.64 21.18 6.20
N ASN A 363 -1.98 20.60 7.36
CA ASN A 363 -2.20 21.34 8.60
C ASN A 363 -0.91 21.97 9.14
N SER A 364 0.22 21.25 9.08
CA SER A 364 1.52 21.78 9.51
C SER A 364 1.96 23.00 8.70
N LEU A 365 1.78 22.97 7.37
CA LEU A 365 2.02 24.15 6.53
C LEU A 365 1.02 25.28 6.82
N GLY A 366 -0.25 24.94 6.98
CA GLY A 366 -1.30 25.90 7.31
C GLY A 366 -1.04 26.65 8.61
N ALA A 367 -0.44 26.00 9.60
CA ALA A 367 -0.07 26.60 10.88
C ALA A 367 1.02 27.68 10.76
N GLN A 368 1.85 27.66 9.70
CA GLN A 368 2.89 28.66 9.48
C GLN A 368 2.41 29.90 8.71
N LEU A 369 1.24 29.83 8.05
CA LEU A 369 0.70 30.96 7.27
C LEU A 369 0.60 32.28 8.06
N PRO A 370 0.10 32.32 9.30
CA PRO A 370 0.03 33.57 10.07
C PRO A 370 1.39 34.18 10.36
N THR A 371 2.42 33.35 10.58
CA THR A 371 3.79 33.79 10.84
C THR A 371 4.42 34.38 9.58
N VAL A 372 4.28 33.69 8.43
CA VAL A 372 4.78 34.17 7.14
C VAL A 372 4.08 35.45 6.70
N ALA A 373 2.79 35.61 7.03
CA ALA A 373 2.03 36.83 6.73
C ALA A 373 2.56 38.07 7.46
N ALA A 374 3.29 37.88 8.57
CA ALA A 374 3.90 38.97 9.33
C ALA A 374 5.27 39.43 8.76
N TRP A 375 5.85 38.66 7.83
CA TRP A 375 7.16 38.95 7.26
C TRP A 375 7.07 40.02 6.18
N SER A 376 8.01 40.96 6.22
CA SER A 376 8.16 42.03 5.22
C SER A 376 9.57 42.59 5.26
N GLU A 377 9.91 43.49 4.32
CA GLU A 377 11.19 44.22 4.37
C GLU A 377 11.37 45.02 5.68
N GLN A 378 10.28 45.45 6.31
CA GLN A 378 10.29 46.25 7.54
C GLN A 378 10.28 45.38 8.81
N SER A 379 9.85 44.13 8.69
CA SER A 379 9.79 43.12 9.75
C SER A 379 10.36 41.80 9.21
N PRO A 380 11.70 41.67 9.17
CA PRO A 380 12.34 40.46 8.64
C PRO A 380 12.04 39.24 9.52
N ALA A 381 12.05 38.06 8.89
CA ALA A 381 11.87 36.79 9.57
C ALA A 381 12.95 36.59 10.65
N GLN A 382 12.56 36.14 11.85
CA GLN A 382 13.54 35.77 12.86
C GLN A 382 14.20 34.43 12.50
N PRO A 383 15.49 34.20 12.84
CA PRO A 383 16.18 32.95 12.53
C PRO A 383 15.41 31.70 12.99
N ASP A 384 14.82 31.73 14.19
CA ASP A 384 14.04 30.62 14.74
C ASP A 384 12.73 30.36 13.97
N GLU A 385 12.13 31.40 13.38
CA GLU A 385 10.92 31.26 12.56
C GLU A 385 11.25 30.69 11.19
N LEU A 386 12.38 31.10 10.61
CA LEU A 386 12.88 30.60 9.33
C LEU A 386 13.24 29.10 9.42
N ILE A 387 13.93 28.70 10.49
CA ILE A 387 14.26 27.29 10.77
C ILE A 387 12.99 26.44 10.92
N LYS A 388 12.00 26.92 11.68
CA LYS A 388 10.72 26.20 11.84
C LYS A 388 9.99 26.00 10.53
N LEU A 389 9.97 27.00 9.66
CA LEU A 389 9.33 26.87 8.35
C LEU A 389 10.11 25.90 7.46
N ALA A 390 11.44 25.95 7.47
CA ALA A 390 12.28 25.00 6.76
C ALA A 390 12.04 23.54 7.22
N ASP A 391 11.95 23.30 8.53
CA ASP A 391 11.64 21.99 9.10
C ASP A 391 10.29 21.46 8.62
N VAL A 392 9.26 22.31 8.61
CA VAL A 392 7.92 21.95 8.12
C VAL A 392 7.95 21.65 6.62
N VAL A 393 8.66 22.44 5.82
CA VAL A 393 8.81 22.22 4.37
C VAL A 393 9.53 20.90 4.09
N LEU A 394 10.60 20.59 4.82
CA LEU A 394 11.31 19.31 4.72
C LEU A 394 10.43 18.13 5.12
N TYR A 395 9.66 18.26 6.22
CA TYR A 395 8.70 17.24 6.64
C TYR A 395 7.66 16.93 5.55
N VAL A 396 7.11 17.96 4.92
CA VAL A 396 6.13 17.82 3.83
C VAL A 396 6.76 17.12 2.62
N GLU A 397 7.98 17.50 2.23
CA GLU A 397 8.70 16.88 1.12
C GLU A 397 8.92 15.38 1.34
N GLY A 398 9.32 14.98 2.55
CA GLY A 398 9.45 13.56 2.91
C GLY A 398 8.13 12.79 2.81
N MET A 399 7.01 13.43 3.15
CA MET A 399 5.68 12.82 3.00
C MET A 399 5.24 12.73 1.54
N VAL A 400 5.57 13.71 0.72
CA VAL A 400 5.33 13.69 -0.72
C VAL A 400 6.15 12.59 -1.41
N ALA A 401 7.39 12.36 -0.97
CA ALA A 401 8.21 11.25 -1.47
C ALA A 401 7.63 9.86 -1.18
N THR A 402 6.85 9.70 -0.09
CA THR A 402 6.15 8.43 0.21
C THR A 402 4.95 8.17 -0.70
N LEU A 403 4.31 9.22 -1.21
CA LEU A 403 3.18 9.09 -2.16
C LEU A 403 3.63 8.50 -3.51
N GLU A 404 4.86 8.77 -3.97
CA GLU A 404 5.39 8.27 -5.24
C GLU A 404 5.63 6.77 -5.25
N ARG A 405 5.99 6.21 -4.10
CA ARG A 405 6.26 4.77 -3.96
C ARG A 405 4.98 3.93 -3.85
N GLY A 406 3.80 4.57 -3.84
CA GLY A 406 2.52 3.87 -3.65
C GLY A 406 2.37 3.27 -2.25
N GLU A 407 3.31 3.55 -1.35
CA GLU A 407 3.29 3.16 0.05
C GLU A 407 2.40 4.15 0.80
N ARG A 408 1.09 4.10 0.54
CA ARG A 408 0.14 4.53 1.56
C ARG A 408 0.30 3.57 2.73
N ALA A 409 1.25 3.85 3.61
CA ALA A 409 1.24 3.30 4.94
C ALA A 409 -0.16 3.60 5.50
N SER A 410 -0.94 2.55 5.72
CA SER A 410 -2.19 2.56 6.49
C SER A 410 -2.11 3.65 7.55
N ALA A 411 -2.97 4.68 7.46
CA ALA A 411 -2.95 5.87 8.31
C ALA A 411 -2.32 5.59 9.69
N PRO A 412 -1.01 5.84 9.88
CA PRO A 412 -0.41 5.64 11.18
C PRO A 412 -0.91 6.77 12.07
N ARG A 413 -1.12 6.48 13.35
CA ARG A 413 -1.40 7.52 14.33
C ARG A 413 -0.26 8.56 14.28
N ALA A 414 -0.61 9.84 14.46
CA ALA A 414 0.29 11.00 14.39
C ALA A 414 1.61 10.88 15.19
N GLU A 415 1.70 9.95 16.16
CA GLU A 415 2.92 9.67 16.94
C GLU A 415 3.98 8.83 16.19
N GLN A 416 3.62 8.12 15.11
CA GLN A 416 4.55 7.33 14.28
C GLN A 416 5.16 8.11 13.10
N GLU A 417 4.62 9.29 12.77
CA GLU A 417 5.08 10.12 11.63
C GLU A 417 6.48 10.72 11.86
N VAL A 418 6.80 11.14 13.09
CA VAL A 418 8.12 11.72 13.44
C VAL A 418 9.24 10.67 13.33
N GLY A 419 8.94 9.41 13.70
CA GLY A 419 9.89 8.30 13.57
C GLY A 419 10.14 7.90 12.12
N SER A 420 9.12 7.97 11.26
CA SER A 420 9.25 7.69 9.83
C SER A 420 10.06 8.76 9.09
N PHE A 421 9.92 10.03 9.47
CA PHE A 421 10.68 11.14 8.87
C PHE A 421 12.16 11.12 9.23
N ALA A 422 12.48 10.93 10.52
CA ALA A 422 13.86 10.79 10.98
C ALA A 422 14.56 9.60 10.29
N HIS A 423 13.85 8.48 10.10
CA HIS A 423 14.38 7.34 9.36
C HIS A 423 14.59 7.66 7.87
N HIS A 424 13.72 8.46 7.26
CA HIS A 424 13.83 8.82 5.85
C HIS A 424 14.99 9.79 5.56
N GLN A 425 15.17 10.82 6.39
CA GLN A 425 16.33 11.72 6.28
C GLN A 425 17.65 10.96 6.46
N LEU A 426 17.69 9.98 7.37
CA LEU A 426 18.85 9.11 7.53
C LEU A 426 19.13 8.27 6.27
N LEU A 427 18.10 7.83 5.55
CA LEU A 427 18.26 7.11 4.29
C LEU A 427 18.74 8.02 3.14
N GLU A 428 18.18 9.23 3.00
CA GLU A 428 18.64 10.19 1.98
C GLU A 428 20.06 10.68 2.25
N ALA A 429 20.37 11.08 3.49
CA ALA A 429 21.72 11.46 3.88
C ALA A 429 22.72 10.31 3.62
N ARG A 430 22.29 9.06 3.83
CA ARG A 430 23.11 7.88 3.52
C ARG A 430 23.36 7.71 2.02
N ILE A 431 22.35 7.95 1.16
CA ILE A 431 22.52 7.89 -0.30
C ILE A 431 23.53 8.95 -0.75
N VAL A 432 23.35 10.20 -0.32
CA VAL A 432 24.27 11.31 -0.69
C VAL A 432 25.70 11.02 -0.25
N VAL A 433 25.91 10.53 0.98
CA VAL A 433 27.25 10.21 1.48
C VAL A 433 27.88 9.03 0.72
N ILE A 434 27.10 8.03 0.29
CA ILE A 434 27.59 6.93 -0.54
C ILE A 434 27.98 7.42 -1.94
N ASP A 435 27.17 8.27 -2.56
CA ASP A 435 27.47 8.80 -3.89
C ASP A 435 28.70 9.72 -3.88
N GLU A 436 28.85 10.56 -2.85
CA GLU A 436 30.06 11.37 -2.64
C GLU A 436 31.30 10.49 -2.39
N ALA A 437 31.15 9.43 -1.60
CA ALA A 437 32.22 8.45 -1.36
C ALA A 437 32.68 7.77 -2.66
N ARG A 438 31.73 7.39 -3.53
CA ARG A 438 32.02 6.81 -4.86
C ARG A 438 32.73 7.80 -5.77
N ALA A 439 32.24 9.05 -5.83
CA ALA A 439 32.88 10.10 -6.61
C ALA A 439 34.34 10.34 -6.16
N GLY A 440 34.59 10.32 -4.85
CA GLY A 440 35.94 10.43 -4.27
C GLY A 440 36.87 9.26 -4.65
N LEU A 441 36.37 8.02 -4.62
CA LEU A 441 37.15 6.84 -5.04
C LEU A 441 37.45 6.86 -6.56
N ALA A 442 36.45 7.21 -7.37
CA ALA A 442 36.62 7.32 -8.82
C ALA A 442 37.65 8.40 -9.19
N LEU A 443 37.66 9.54 -8.48
CA LEU A 443 38.67 10.58 -8.63
C LEU A 443 40.07 10.03 -8.31
N ALA A 444 40.22 9.35 -7.17
CA ALA A 444 41.49 8.78 -6.75
C ALA A 444 42.04 7.79 -7.81
N LYS A 445 41.19 6.93 -8.37
CA LYS A 445 41.57 5.98 -9.42
C LYS A 445 42.08 6.69 -10.68
N ARG A 446 41.34 7.69 -11.18
CA ARG A 446 41.75 8.48 -12.36
C ARG A 446 43.08 9.19 -12.12
N ALA A 447 43.28 9.74 -10.93
CA ALA A 447 44.52 10.42 -10.56
C ALA A 447 45.71 9.45 -10.49
N ILE A 448 45.52 8.21 -10.01
CA ILE A 448 46.55 7.16 -10.02
C ILE A 448 46.89 6.76 -11.46
N THR A 449 45.90 6.62 -12.34
CA THR A 449 46.14 6.36 -13.78
C THR A 449 46.95 7.50 -14.42
N ALA A 450 46.58 8.76 -14.16
CA ALA A 450 47.32 9.92 -14.67
C ALA A 450 48.75 9.99 -14.13
N TYR A 451 48.98 9.60 -12.87
CA TYR A 451 50.32 9.49 -12.28
C TYR A 451 51.18 8.42 -12.96
N LEU A 452 50.58 7.27 -13.32
CA LEU A 452 51.24 6.21 -14.08
C LEU A 452 51.61 6.67 -15.50
N GLU A 453 50.68 7.31 -16.21
CA GLU A 453 50.88 7.77 -17.59
C GLU A 453 51.89 8.92 -17.71
N SER A 454 52.02 9.74 -16.66
CA SER A 454 52.96 10.87 -16.59
C SER A 454 54.36 10.49 -16.06
N ALA A 455 54.66 9.19 -15.97
CA ALA A 455 55.93 8.68 -15.42
C ALA A 455 56.25 9.20 -14.00
N GLY A 456 55.21 9.38 -13.17
CA GLY A 456 55.34 9.72 -11.75
C GLY A 456 55.21 11.20 -11.40
N ASP A 457 54.50 12.01 -12.20
CA ASP A 457 54.26 13.42 -11.85
C ASP A 457 53.32 13.53 -10.64
N ARG A 458 53.90 13.98 -9.51
CA ARG A 458 53.22 14.11 -8.21
C ARG A 458 52.07 15.13 -8.23
N MET A 459 52.06 16.06 -9.19
CA MET A 459 51.00 17.06 -9.28
C MET A 459 49.61 16.42 -9.46
N HIS A 460 49.53 15.25 -10.11
CA HIS A 460 48.27 14.52 -10.28
C HIS A 460 47.72 13.92 -8.98
N LEU A 461 48.57 13.67 -7.97
CA LEU A 461 48.18 13.03 -6.71
C LEU A 461 47.95 14.00 -5.56
N ALA A 462 48.25 15.29 -5.72
CA ALA A 462 48.29 16.26 -4.63
C ALA A 462 46.99 16.32 -3.80
N ASN A 463 45.82 16.16 -4.43
CA ASN A 463 44.52 16.23 -3.76
C ASN A 463 43.97 14.86 -3.34
N VAL A 464 44.58 13.76 -3.79
CA VAL A 464 44.04 12.41 -3.63
C VAL A 464 44.00 11.96 -2.16
N PRO A 465 45.06 12.16 -1.33
CA PRO A 465 45.00 11.79 0.08
C PRO A 465 43.89 12.53 0.84
N PHE A 466 43.69 13.82 0.55
CA PHE A 466 42.63 14.61 1.19
C PHE A 466 41.23 14.09 0.80
N SER A 467 41.00 13.82 -0.48
CA SER A 467 39.75 13.23 -0.97
C SER A 467 39.49 11.87 -0.31
N LEU A 468 40.47 10.98 -0.24
CA LEU A 468 40.30 9.68 0.41
C LEU A 468 40.08 9.77 1.93
N GLN A 469 40.67 10.75 2.62
CA GLN A 469 40.35 11.01 4.03
C GLN A 469 38.92 11.50 4.23
N ALA A 470 38.38 12.30 3.31
CA ALA A 470 36.97 12.70 3.33
C ALA A 470 36.05 11.48 3.13
N VAL A 471 36.36 10.61 2.16
CA VAL A 471 35.66 9.33 1.94
C VAL A 471 35.69 8.47 3.21
N ARG A 472 36.86 8.33 3.85
CA ARG A 472 37.00 7.61 5.12
C ARG A 472 36.09 8.17 6.21
N GLY A 473 36.04 9.49 6.37
CA GLY A 473 35.16 10.16 7.34
C GLY A 473 33.68 9.87 7.07
N GLY A 474 33.26 9.93 5.81
CA GLY A 474 31.89 9.60 5.40
C GLY A 474 31.51 8.14 5.69
N LEU A 475 32.40 7.19 5.38
CA LEU A 475 32.16 5.77 5.66
C LEU A 475 32.12 5.46 7.16
N TRP A 476 32.95 6.12 7.96
CA TRP A 476 32.91 6.00 9.42
C TRP A 476 31.58 6.50 9.99
N PHE A 477 31.09 7.64 9.50
CA PHE A 477 29.80 8.19 9.89
C PHE A 477 28.63 7.24 9.57
N LEU A 478 28.71 6.50 8.48
CA LEU A 478 27.72 5.49 8.09
C LEU A 478 27.86 4.15 8.85
N GLY A 479 28.75 4.05 9.84
CA GLY A 479 29.00 2.82 10.59
C GLY A 479 29.74 1.73 9.81
N GLN A 480 30.39 2.09 8.69
CA GLN A 480 31.15 1.19 7.83
C GLN A 480 32.64 1.23 8.20
N GLU A 481 32.95 0.95 9.47
CA GLU A 481 34.30 1.12 10.05
C GLU A 481 35.38 0.35 9.28
N ARG A 482 35.06 -0.87 8.84
CA ARG A 482 35.99 -1.73 8.08
C ARG A 482 36.37 -1.13 6.73
N ALA A 483 35.38 -0.62 5.97
CA ALA A 483 35.64 0.03 4.69
C ALA A 483 36.40 1.35 4.89
N ALA A 484 36.05 2.11 5.94
CA ALA A 484 36.74 3.35 6.30
C ALA A 484 38.24 3.12 6.63
N ALA A 485 38.56 2.02 7.32
CA ALA A 485 39.95 1.65 7.63
C ALA A 485 40.76 1.33 6.36
N LEU A 486 40.17 0.58 5.42
CA LEU A 486 40.82 0.24 4.15
C LEU A 486 41.06 1.47 3.27
N VAL A 487 40.07 2.36 3.14
CA VAL A 487 40.25 3.64 2.43
C VAL A 487 41.34 4.50 3.08
N GLY A 488 41.38 4.53 4.42
CA GLY A 488 42.43 5.22 5.17
C GLY A 488 43.83 4.70 4.86
N ALA A 489 43.99 3.38 4.81
CA ALA A 489 45.26 2.74 4.47
C ALA A 489 45.70 3.06 3.03
N CYS A 490 44.78 3.07 2.07
CA CYS A 490 45.08 3.53 0.71
C CYS A 490 45.54 5.00 0.67
N ALA A 491 44.89 5.87 1.45
CA ALA A 491 45.29 7.29 1.55
C ALA A 491 46.70 7.45 2.15
N GLU A 492 47.01 6.70 3.19
CA GLU A 492 48.32 6.69 3.84
C GLU A 492 49.42 6.15 2.90
N TYR A 493 49.11 5.12 2.12
CA TYR A 493 50.02 4.60 1.10
C TYR A 493 50.38 5.67 0.07
N ILE A 494 49.39 6.37 -0.48
CA ILE A 494 49.60 7.41 -1.49
C ILE A 494 50.42 8.56 -0.90
N GLN A 495 50.13 8.97 0.33
CA GLN A 495 50.89 10.02 1.01
C GLN A 495 52.36 9.61 1.20
N THR A 496 52.60 8.48 1.86
CA THR A 496 53.95 8.09 2.29
C THR A 496 54.82 7.53 1.16
N GLN A 497 54.26 6.73 0.25
CA GLN A 497 55.02 6.00 -0.76
C GLN A 497 55.00 6.66 -2.14
N MET A 498 54.02 7.52 -2.45
CA MET A 498 53.88 8.14 -3.78
C MET A 498 54.13 9.65 -3.79
N LEU A 499 53.82 10.37 -2.70
CA LEU A 499 54.07 11.82 -2.59
C LEU A 499 55.36 12.15 -1.83
N ASP A 500 55.58 11.51 -0.67
CA ASP A 500 56.72 11.83 0.20
C ASP A 500 58.02 11.11 -0.21
N SER A 501 57.91 9.95 -0.88
CA SER A 501 59.06 9.20 -1.41
C SER A 501 59.64 9.84 -2.67
N GLU A 502 60.98 9.79 -2.81
CA GLU A 502 61.67 10.22 -4.04
C GLU A 502 61.60 9.19 -5.18
N GLN A 503 61.34 7.92 -4.87
CA GLN A 503 61.33 6.83 -5.84
C GLN A 503 59.89 6.37 -6.10
N MET A 504 59.53 6.29 -7.38
CA MET A 504 58.23 5.78 -7.83
C MET A 504 58.08 4.30 -7.42
N PRO A 505 56.95 3.91 -6.80
CA PRO A 505 56.68 2.51 -6.50
C PRO A 505 56.66 1.64 -7.76
N ALA A 506 57.02 0.36 -7.61
CA ALA A 506 56.92 -0.59 -8.70
C ALA A 506 55.48 -0.68 -9.24
N GLU A 507 55.33 -0.77 -10.56
CA GLU A 507 54.05 -0.80 -11.27
C GLU A 507 53.06 -1.82 -10.68
N GLN A 508 53.54 -3.02 -10.33
CA GLN A 508 52.75 -4.07 -9.68
C GLN A 508 52.08 -3.64 -8.36
N ARG A 509 52.72 -2.75 -7.59
CA ARG A 509 52.12 -2.22 -6.35
C ARG A 509 51.06 -1.15 -6.64
N LEU A 510 51.21 -0.42 -7.73
CA LEU A 510 50.23 0.57 -8.17
C LEU A 510 48.96 -0.12 -8.74
N GLU A 511 49.13 -1.22 -9.46
CA GLU A 511 48.02 -2.10 -9.86
C GLU A 511 47.28 -2.64 -8.63
N THR A 512 48.01 -3.15 -7.64
CA THR A 512 47.43 -3.67 -6.39
C THR A 512 46.62 -2.59 -5.63
N LEU A 513 47.08 -1.33 -5.64
CA LEU A 513 46.34 -0.20 -5.06
C LEU A 513 45.07 0.13 -5.86
N ALA A 514 45.13 0.08 -7.19
CA ALA A 514 43.97 0.31 -8.05
C ALA A 514 42.91 -0.79 -7.88
N ASP A 515 43.32 -2.04 -7.69
CA ASP A 515 42.43 -3.16 -7.38
C ASP A 515 41.75 -3.02 -6.02
N ALA A 516 42.49 -2.54 -5.01
CA ALA A 516 41.93 -2.24 -3.69
C ALA A 516 40.84 -1.14 -3.75
N LEU A 517 41.12 -0.04 -4.45
CA LEU A 517 40.15 1.05 -4.63
C LEU A 517 38.94 0.62 -5.46
N SER A 518 39.14 -0.20 -6.50
CA SER A 518 38.05 -0.73 -7.33
C SER A 518 37.16 -1.70 -6.55
N SER A 519 37.74 -2.51 -5.67
CA SER A 519 36.99 -3.41 -4.78
C SER A 519 36.16 -2.63 -3.75
N LEU A 520 36.70 -1.52 -3.24
CA LEU A 520 35.97 -0.61 -2.34
C LEU A 520 34.85 0.14 -3.08
N GLU A 521 35.07 0.56 -4.32
CA GLU A 521 34.05 1.19 -5.17
C GLU A 521 32.90 0.20 -5.46
N TYR A 522 33.22 -1.04 -5.83
CA TYR A 522 32.24 -2.10 -6.08
C TYR A 522 31.43 -2.47 -4.82
N TYR A 523 32.07 -2.45 -3.65
CA TYR A 523 31.39 -2.65 -2.37
C TYR A 523 30.33 -1.56 -2.10
N LEU A 524 30.63 -0.31 -2.45
CA LEU A 524 29.69 0.80 -2.29
C LEU A 524 28.56 0.74 -3.33
N GLU A 525 28.83 0.27 -4.55
CA GLU A 525 27.82 0.11 -5.61
C GLU A 525 26.80 -0.99 -5.34
N SER A 526 27.26 -2.11 -4.77
CA SER A 526 26.40 -3.29 -4.59
C SER A 526 25.33 -3.10 -3.50
N GLY A 527 25.39 -1.98 -2.76
CA GLY A 527 24.64 -1.76 -1.54
C GLY A 527 25.10 -2.73 -0.45
N ALA A 528 25.20 -2.29 0.80
CA ALA A 528 25.61 -3.14 1.92
C ALA A 528 24.56 -4.22 2.27
N LEU A 529 24.25 -5.11 1.32
CA LEU A 529 23.47 -6.31 1.52
C LEU A 529 24.29 -7.26 2.41
N PRO A 530 23.69 -7.87 3.44
CA PRO A 530 24.40 -8.66 4.46
C PRO A 530 24.99 -10.00 3.94
N ALA A 531 25.21 -10.16 2.64
CA ALA A 531 25.62 -11.40 2.00
C ALA A 531 26.91 -11.34 1.17
N GLN A 532 27.66 -10.22 1.13
CA GLN A 532 28.93 -10.15 0.38
C GLN A 532 30.17 -9.74 1.21
N PRO A 533 30.52 -10.48 2.28
CA PRO A 533 31.80 -10.29 2.98
C PRO A 533 33.03 -10.48 2.06
N SER A 534 32.90 -11.21 0.95
CA SER A 534 34.02 -11.59 0.07
C SER A 534 34.72 -10.44 -0.65
N VAL A 535 34.05 -9.31 -0.92
CA VAL A 535 34.64 -8.18 -1.67
C VAL A 535 35.55 -7.34 -0.78
N LEU A 536 35.12 -7.08 0.48
CA LEU A 536 35.96 -6.38 1.45
C LEU A 536 37.17 -7.22 1.86
N ASP A 537 37.05 -8.55 1.85
CA ASP A 537 38.17 -9.47 2.07
C ASP A 537 39.22 -9.30 0.96
N LEU A 538 38.80 -9.21 -0.31
CA LEU A 538 39.69 -8.95 -1.45
C LEU A 538 40.40 -7.59 -1.36
N ALA A 539 39.66 -6.55 -0.97
CA ALA A 539 40.23 -5.22 -0.73
C ALA A 539 41.26 -5.26 0.42
N ALA A 540 40.96 -5.97 1.50
CA ALA A 540 41.87 -6.13 2.63
C ALA A 540 43.14 -6.91 2.28
N ASP A 541 43.03 -7.97 1.47
CA ASP A 541 44.18 -8.74 1.00
C ASP A 541 45.08 -7.89 0.09
N SER A 542 44.48 -7.05 -0.76
CA SER A 542 45.20 -6.11 -1.63
C SER A 542 45.95 -5.06 -0.81
N VAL A 543 45.30 -4.46 0.20
CA VAL A 543 45.98 -3.50 1.10
C VAL A 543 47.08 -4.17 1.92
N ARG A 544 46.92 -5.42 2.34
CA ARG A 544 47.96 -6.19 3.04
C ARG A 544 49.16 -6.48 2.13
N ALA A 545 48.93 -6.75 0.85
CA ALA A 545 49.98 -6.94 -0.15
C ALA A 545 50.81 -5.65 -0.39
N LEU A 546 50.26 -4.48 -0.09
CA LEU A 546 50.99 -3.19 -0.10
C LEU A 546 51.88 -2.99 1.15
N GLY A 547 51.84 -3.89 2.13
CA GLY A 547 52.67 -3.85 3.34
C GLY A 547 52.06 -3.06 4.50
N LEU A 548 50.78 -2.71 4.44
CA LEU A 548 50.07 -1.98 5.49
C LEU A 548 49.29 -2.94 6.40
N SER A 549 49.42 -2.78 7.72
CA SER A 549 48.65 -3.55 8.70
C SER A 549 47.31 -2.85 8.97
N VAL A 550 46.22 -3.37 8.41
CA VAL A 550 44.86 -2.91 8.75
C VAL A 550 44.29 -3.84 9.82
N ALA A 551 43.78 -3.28 10.92
CA ALA A 551 43.09 -4.04 11.96
C ALA A 551 41.80 -4.66 11.37
N ALA A 552 41.54 -5.92 11.73
CA ALA A 552 40.43 -6.72 11.21
C ALA A 552 39.05 -6.13 11.54
#